data_AF-A0A948F333-F1
#
_entry.id   AF-A0A948F333-F1
#
_cell.length_a   1.000
_cell.length_b   1.000
_cell.length_c   1.000
_cell.angle_alpha   90.00
_cell.angle_beta   90.00
_cell.angle_gamma   90.00
#
_symmetry.space_group_name_H-M   'P 1'
#
loop_
_entity.id
_entity.type
_entity.pdbx_description
1 polymer ?
#
loop_
_entity_poly.entity_id
_entity_poly.type
_entity_poly.pdbx_seq_one_letter_code
_entity_poly.pdbx_strand_id
1 'polypeptide(L)' 'VSFADEDDGHYLPQIEKFMGRALPCIHPEDDWLVLPAPLYAAREPKYSSRQRPGRSFAPRRGGGGPRHGGRRPH' A
#
# COMPACT_ATOMS: atom_id res chain seq x y z
N VAL A 1 3.00 11.29 -12.87
CA VAL A 1 4.14 12.15 -12.49
C VAL A 1 5.20 11.23 -11.94
N SER A 2 6.26 10.97 -12.70
CA SER A 2 7.49 10.40 -12.14
C SER A 2 8.19 11.58 -11.49
N PHE A 3 8.41 11.55 -10.18
CA PHE A 3 9.25 12.56 -9.57
C PHE A 3 10.69 12.27 -9.98
N ALA A 4 11.50 13.32 -10.12
CA ALA A 4 12.93 13.21 -10.30
C ALA A 4 13.49 12.39 -9.13
N ASP A 5 14.07 11.22 -9.43
CA ASP A 5 14.77 10.41 -8.44
C ASP A 5 16.13 11.07 -8.12
N GLU A 6 16.88 10.53 -7.15
CA GLU A 6 18.17 11.08 -6.70
C GLU A 6 19.19 11.29 -7.85
N ASP A 7 19.08 10.50 -8.91
CA ASP A 7 19.91 10.60 -10.11
C ASP A 7 19.62 11.86 -10.95
N ASP A 8 18.37 12.35 -10.95
CA ASP A 8 17.98 13.50 -11.77
C ASP A 8 18.51 14.84 -11.23
N GLY A 9 18.94 14.89 -9.96
CA GLY A 9 19.64 16.05 -9.39
C GLY A 9 20.95 16.38 -10.10
N HIS A 10 21.60 15.38 -10.71
CA HIS A 10 22.87 15.55 -11.43
C HIS A 10 22.72 16.29 -12.76
N TYR A 11 21.50 16.40 -13.30
CA TYR A 11 21.26 17.10 -14.56
C TYR A 11 21.07 18.61 -14.40
N LEU A 12 20.86 19.12 -13.17
CA LEU A 12 20.69 20.55 -12.92
C LEU A 12 21.78 21.42 -13.59
N PRO A 13 23.09 21.09 -13.51
CA PRO A 13 24.13 21.85 -14.20
C PRO A 13 24.02 21.84 -15.74
N GLN A 14 23.50 20.77 -16.34
CA GLN A 14 23.29 20.69 -17.79
C GLN A 14 22.06 21.51 -18.20
N ILE A 15 21.01 21.46 -17.38
CA ILE A 15 19.78 22.23 -17.56
C ILE A 15 20.07 23.74 -17.48
N GLU A 16 20.89 24.20 -16.52
CA GLU A 16 21.30 25.61 -16.41
C GLU A 16 22.08 26.09 -17.63
N LYS A 17 23.02 25.27 -18.13
CA LYS A 17 23.78 25.56 -19.36
C LYS A 17 22.86 25.64 -20.59
N PHE A 18 21.88 24.75 -20.68
CA PHE A 18 20.90 24.74 -21.77
C PHE A 18 20.00 25.98 -21.75
N MET A 19 19.52 26.38 -20.57
CA MET A 19 18.65 27.56 -20.43
C MET A 19 19.40 28.90 -20.41
N GLY A 20 20.72 28.88 -20.22
CA GLY A 20 21.54 30.10 -20.10
C GLY A 20 21.26 30.91 -18.83
N ARG A 21 20.61 30.31 -17.82
CA ARG A 21 20.33 30.93 -16.52
C ARG A 21 20.44 29.90 -15.39
N ALA A 22 20.88 30.35 -14.22
CA ALA A 22 20.88 29.53 -13.01
C ALA A 22 19.45 29.28 -12.52
N LEU A 23 19.21 28.10 -11.93
CA LEU A 23 17.97 27.77 -11.25
C LEU A 23 18.19 27.93 -9.74
N PRO A 24 17.83 29.08 -9.15
CA PRO A 24 18.06 29.29 -7.73
C PRO A 24 17.16 28.35 -6.92
N CYS A 25 17.77 27.62 -5.97
CA CYS A 25 17.05 26.87 -4.96
C CYS A 25 16.45 27.85 -3.95
N ILE A 26 15.22 28.32 -4.23
CA ILE A 26 14.44 29.13 -3.30
C ILE A 26 13.45 28.26 -2.54
N HIS A 27 13.30 28.51 -1.24
CA HIS A 27 12.22 27.90 -0.48
C HIS A 27 10.88 28.49 -0.96
N PRO A 28 9.84 27.66 -1.18
CA PRO A 28 8.53 28.17 -1.52
C PRO A 28 7.96 29.03 -0.39
N GLU A 29 7.00 29.90 -0.72
CA GLU A 29 6.24 30.64 0.28
C GLU A 29 5.34 29.69 1.09
N ASP A 30 5.13 29.98 2.37
CA ASP A 30 4.33 29.11 3.26
C ASP A 30 2.90 28.90 2.76
N ASP A 31 2.31 29.93 2.14
CA ASP A 31 0.96 29.85 1.57
C ASP A 31 0.85 28.81 0.45
N TRP A 32 1.96 28.46 -0.21
CA TRP A 32 1.96 27.44 -1.27
C TRP A 32 1.94 26.01 -0.70
N LEU A 33 2.25 25.87 0.60
CA LEU A 33 2.11 24.60 1.32
C LEU A 33 0.66 24.37 1.79
N VAL A 34 -0.21 25.38 1.68
CA VAL A 34 -1.63 25.26 2.00
C VAL A 34 -2.35 24.57 0.84
N LEU A 35 -2.86 23.36 1.09
CA LEU A 35 -3.65 22.64 0.10
C LEU A 35 -4.92 23.43 -0.24
N PRO A 36 -5.30 23.52 -1.53
CA PRO A 36 -6.55 24.17 -1.92
C PRO A 36 -7.75 23.40 -1.34
N ALA A 37 -8.86 24.11 -1.17
CA ALA A 37 -10.09 23.50 -0.70
C ALA A 37 -10.51 22.35 -1.65
N PRO A 38 -10.88 21.18 -1.11
CA PRO A 38 -11.27 20.04 -1.92
C PRO A 38 -12.54 20.36 -2.72
N LEU A 39 -12.55 20.00 -4.01
CA LEU A 39 -13.70 20.22 -4.90
C LEU A 39 -14.92 19.36 -4.54
N TYR A 40 -14.72 18.29 -3.77
CA TYR A 40 -15.76 17.33 -3.41
C TYR A 40 -15.60 16.88 -1.96
N ALA A 41 -16.73 16.52 -1.34
CA ALA A 41 -16.75 15.98 0.01
C ALA A 41 -15.88 14.71 0.07
N ALA A 42 -15.03 14.64 1.11
CA ALA A 42 -14.25 13.44 1.38
C ALA A 42 -15.19 12.25 1.57
N ARG A 43 -14.98 11.19 0.80
CA ARG A 43 -15.70 9.93 1.01
C ARG A 43 -15.12 9.27 2.24
N GLU A 44 -15.98 8.86 3.17
CA GLU A 44 -15.51 8.07 4.30
C GLU A 44 -14.81 6.80 3.80
N PRO A 45 -13.60 6.50 4.30
CA PRO A 45 -12.92 5.26 3.96
C PRO A 45 -13.79 4.11 4.45
N LYS A 46 -14.37 3.36 3.49
CA LYS A 46 -15.05 2.10 3.78
C LYS A 46 -13.98 1.08 4.16
N TYR A 47 -13.56 1.08 5.43
CA TYR A 47 -12.82 -0.04 6.01
C TYR A 47 -13.72 -1.27 5.93
N SER A 48 -13.54 -2.07 4.88
CA SER A 48 -14.16 -3.38 4.80
C SER A 48 -13.46 -4.23 5.84
N SER A 49 -14.04 -4.33 7.04
CA SER A 49 -13.68 -5.36 8.01
C SER A 49 -14.09 -6.71 7.42
N ARG A 50 -13.31 -7.21 6.46
CA ARG A 50 -13.31 -8.61 6.10
C ARG A 50 -12.71 -9.33 7.31
N GLN A 51 -13.57 -9.59 8.30
CA GLN A 51 -13.36 -10.66 9.26
C GLN A 51 -13.16 -11.92 8.42
N ARG A 52 -11.89 -12.26 8.15
CA ARG A 52 -11.55 -13.59 7.65
C ARG A 52 -12.11 -14.55 8.69
N PRO A 53 -13.00 -15.49 8.33
CA PRO A 53 -13.42 -16.50 9.29
C PRO A 53 -12.16 -17.21 9.76
N GLY A 54 -11.85 -17.07 11.05
CA GLY A 54 -10.69 -17.70 11.66
C GLY A 54 -10.77 -19.19 11.36
N ARG A 55 -9.75 -19.73 10.67
CA ARG A 55 -9.55 -21.17 10.65
C ARG A 55 -9.28 -21.58 12.09
N SER A 56 -10.32 -22.03 12.79
CA SER A 56 -10.20 -22.63 14.10
C SER A 56 -9.34 -23.89 13.96
N PHE A 57 -8.03 -23.75 14.22
CA PHE A 57 -7.16 -24.90 14.42
C PHE A 57 -7.45 -25.43 15.82
N ALA A 58 -8.54 -26.19 15.94
CA ALA A 58 -8.84 -26.90 17.18
C ALA A 58 -7.76 -27.97 17.38
N PRO A 59 -7.08 -28.03 18.54
CA PRO A 59 -6.11 -29.09 18.81
C PRO A 59 -6.86 -30.42 18.92
N ARG A 60 -6.49 -31.39 18.07
CA ARG A 60 -7.00 -32.77 18.14
C ARG A 60 -6.48 -33.43 19.43
N ARG A 61 -7.23 -33.30 20.53
CA ARG A 61 -7.14 -34.23 21.66
C ARG A 61 -7.96 -35.47 21.35
N GLY A 62 -7.36 -36.64 21.60
CA GLY A 62 -7.85 -37.95 21.19
C GLY A 62 -9.13 -38.45 21.88
N GLY A 63 -9.62 -39.58 21.36
CA GLY A 63 -10.80 -40.33 21.77
C GLY A 63 -11.63 -40.65 20.51
N GLY A 64 -11.67 -41.86 19.96
CA GLY A 64 -12.00 -43.13 20.60
C GLY A 64 -13.32 -43.61 19.99
N GLY A 65 -13.31 -44.60 19.09
CA GLY A 65 -14.53 -45.18 18.51
C GLY A 65 -14.26 -46.23 17.41
N PRO A 66 -14.58 -47.52 17.61
CA PRO A 66 -14.26 -48.58 16.65
C PRO A 66 -15.21 -48.58 15.45
N ARG A 67 -14.67 -48.76 14.24
CA ARG A 67 -15.45 -48.97 13.01
C ARG A 67 -15.79 -50.46 12.87
N HIS A 68 -17.01 -50.84 13.23
CA HIS A 68 -17.59 -52.12 12.86
C HIS A 68 -18.19 -52.06 11.45
N GLY A 69 -17.95 -53.11 10.66
CA GLY A 69 -18.92 -53.58 9.67
C GLY A 69 -18.50 -53.48 8.20
N GLY A 70 -17.85 -54.52 7.68
CA GLY A 70 -17.66 -54.71 6.24
C GLY A 70 -17.11 -56.10 5.91
N ARG A 71 -17.95 -57.13 6.08
CA ARG A 71 -17.68 -58.52 5.66
C ARG A 71 -17.53 -58.61 4.14
N ARG A 72 -16.58 -59.41 3.64
CA ARG A 72 -16.57 -59.96 2.27
C ARG A 72 -16.37 -61.48 2.36
N PRO A 73 -17.26 -62.33 1.82
CA PRO A 73 -17.07 -63.77 1.74
C PRO A 73 -16.56 -64.25 0.37
N HIS A 74 -15.89 -65.41 0.43
CA HIS A 74 -15.37 -66.34 -0.61
C HIS A 74 -14.41 -65.82 -1.68
#